data_AF-A0A496RE61-F1
#
_entry.id   AF-A0A496RE61-F1
#
_cell.length_a   1.000
_cell.length_b   1.000
_cell.length_c   1.000
_cell.angle_alpha   90.00
_cell.angle_beta   90.00
_cell.angle_gamma   90.00
#
_symmetry.space_group_name_H-M   'P 1'
#
loop_
_entity.id
_entity.type
_entity.pdbx_description
1 polymer ?
#
loop_
_entity_poly.entity_id
_entity_poly.type
_entity_poly.pdbx_seq_one_letter_code
_entity_poly.pdbx_strand_id
1 'polypeptide(L)' 'NYFKVPISNGIVEGLNNKAKVISHRAYGFRTVETYKLALYHCMGKLPRPESSFNFL' A
#
# COMPACT_ATOMS: atom_id res chain seq x y z
N ASN A 1 -21.84 -8.12 -23.37
CA ASN A 1 -21.75 -7.86 -21.91
C ASN A 1 -20.84 -6.68 -21.53
N TYR A 2 -19.99 -6.18 -22.44
CA TYR A 2 -19.13 -4.99 -22.24
C TYR A 2 -19.89 -3.69 -21.91
N PHE A 3 -21.06 -3.49 -22.52
CA PHE A 3 -21.91 -2.30 -22.28
C PHE A 3 -22.73 -2.37 -20.97
N LYS A 4 -22.76 -3.52 -20.29
CA LYS A 4 -23.51 -3.69 -19.03
C LYS A 4 -22.64 -3.37 -17.80
N VAL A 5 -21.32 -3.49 -17.92
CA VAL A 5 -20.37 -3.17 -16.85
C VAL A 5 -19.21 -2.40 -17.47
N PRO A 6 -19.16 -1.06 -17.36
CA PRO A 6 -18.05 -0.29 -17.90
C PRO A 6 -16.76 -0.71 -17.19
N ILE A 7 -15.82 -1.27 -17.96
CA ILE A 7 -14.50 -1.62 -17.46
C ILE A 7 -13.73 -0.30 -17.29
N SER A 8 -13.53 0.13 -16.05
CA SER A 8 -12.71 1.30 -15.73
C SER A 8 -11.43 0.88 -15.02
N ASN A 9 -10.31 1.49 -15.41
CA ASN A 9 -9.01 1.22 -14.79
C ASN A 9 -8.77 2.04 -13.51
N GLY A 10 -9.70 2.94 -13.15
CA GLY A 10 -9.49 3.93 -12.10
C GLY A 10 -9.17 3.34 -10.72
N ILE A 11 -9.77 2.20 -10.37
CA ILE A 11 -9.47 1.49 -9.11
C ILE A 11 -8.02 0.99 -9.11
N VAL A 12 -7.57 0.42 -10.23
CA VAL A 12 -6.23 -0.16 -10.37
C VAL A 12 -5.18 0.96 -10.41
N GLU A 13 -5.47 2.06 -11.08
CA GLU A 13 -4.61 3.25 -11.13
C GLU A 13 -4.48 3.90 -9.74
N GLY A 14 -5.59 4.02 -9.01
CA GLY A 14 -5.57 4.50 -7.62
C GLY A 14 -4.71 3.63 -6.71
N LEU A 15 -4.81 2.30 -6.87
CA LEU A 15 -4.00 1.34 -6.12
C LEU A 15 -2.50 1.51 -6.42
N ASN A 16 -2.14 1.61 -7.70
CA ASN A 16 -0.75 1.79 -8.14
C ASN A 16 -0.14 3.10 -7.64
N ASN A 17 -0.90 4.19 -7.71
CA ASN A 17 -0.46 5.49 -7.18
C ASN A 17 -0.20 5.43 -5.68
N LYS A 18 -1.08 4.76 -4.92
CA LYS A 18 -0.92 4.59 -3.47
C LYS A 18 0.33 3.76 -3.13
N ALA A 19 0.56 2.66 -3.85
CA ALA A 19 1.77 1.85 -3.68
C ALA A 19 3.04 2.66 -3.97
N LYS A 20 3.05 3.48 -5.02
CA LYS A 20 4.17 4.36 -5.36
C LYS A 20 4.49 5.37 -4.25
N VAL A 21 3.47 5.98 -3.64
CA VAL A 21 3.64 6.91 -2.52
C VAL A 21 4.23 6.20 -1.29
N ILE A 22 3.78 4.98 -1.00
CA ILE A 22 4.33 4.17 0.11
C ILE A 22 5.81 3.85 -0.14
N SER A 23 6.18 3.48 -1.38
CA SER A 23 7.58 3.25 -1.76
C SER A 23 8.45 4.48 -1.55
N HIS A 24 7.97 5.67 -1.93
CA HIS A 24 8.69 6.92 -1.75
C HIS A 24 8.87 7.30 -0.27
N ARG A 25 7.86 7.05 0.58
CA ARG A 25 7.96 7.29 2.03
C ARG A 25 8.90 6.30 2.73
N ALA A 26 9.03 5.10 2.18
CA ALA A 26 9.91 4.04 2.69
C ALA A 26 11.38 4.19 2.25
N TYR A 27 11.83 5.37 1.81
CA TYR A 27 13.17 5.60 1.23
C TYR A 27 14.36 5.11 2.10
N GLY A 28 14.16 4.96 3.42
CA GLY A 28 15.14 4.40 4.37
C GLY A 28 15.05 2.88 4.61
N PHE A 29 13.95 2.22 4.22
CA PHE A 29 13.68 0.80 4.48
C PHE A 29 13.75 0.01 3.16
N ARG A 30 14.98 -0.22 2.69
CA ARG A 30 15.26 -0.81 1.36
C ARG A 30 15.13 -2.33 1.30
N THR A 31 14.72 -3.01 2.38
CA THR A 31 14.53 -4.46 2.31
C THR A 31 13.15 -4.78 1.75
N VAL A 32 13.09 -5.86 0.97
CA VAL A 32 11.85 -6.34 0.35
C VAL A 32 10.81 -6.72 1.42
N GLU A 33 11.26 -7.13 2.60
CA GLU A 33 10.42 -7.47 3.74
C GLU A 33 9.77 -6.24 4.38
N THR A 34 10.53 -5.17 4.62
CA THR A 34 9.98 -3.92 5.16
C THR A 34 9.00 -3.27 4.19
N TYR A 35 9.26 -3.36 2.89
CA TYR A 35 8.33 -2.86 1.88
C TYR A 35 7.01 -3.64 1.86
N LYS A 36 7.05 -4.98 1.90
CA LYS A 36 5.85 -5.82 2.03
C LYS A 36 5.07 -5.49 3.29
N LEU A 37 5.74 -5.34 4.43
CA LEU A 37 5.10 -4.99 5.70
C LEU A 37 4.41 -3.62 5.64
N ALA A 38 5.08 -2.60 5.06
CA ALA A 38 4.49 -1.27 4.86
C ALA A 38 3.25 -1.32 3.96
N LEU A 39 3.28 -2.10 2.87
CA LEU A 39 2.10 -2.31 2.01
C LEU A 39 0.95 -2.98 2.79
N TYR A 40 1.23 -4.03 3.58
CA TYR A 40 0.20 -4.72 4.35
C TYR A 40 -0.46 -3.82 5.41
N HIS A 41 0.30 -2.95 6.08
CA HIS A 41 -0.28 -2.00 7.03
C HIS A 41 -1.03 -0.85 6.33
N CYS A 42 -0.45 -0.23 5.29
CA CYS A 42 -1.01 0.96 4.66
C CYS A 42 -2.15 0.67 3.66
N MET A 43 -2.15 -0.52 3.03
CA MET A 43 -3.15 -0.93 2.04
C MET A 43 -4.04 -2.04 2.58
N GLY A 44 -3.48 -2.99 3.33
CA GLY A 44 -4.20 -4.12 3.91
C GLY A 44 -4.87 -3.84 5.27
N LYS A 45 -4.68 -2.64 5.85
CA LYS A 45 -5.21 -2.25 7.18
C LYS A 45 -4.89 -3.27 8.30
N LEU A 46 -3.74 -3.94 8.19
CA LEU A 46 -3.32 -4.91 9.20
C LEU A 46 -3.14 -4.19 10.55
N PRO A 47 -3.70 -4.71 11.67
CA PRO A 47 -3.57 -4.08 12.98
C PRO A 47 -2.09 -3.90 13.32
N ARG A 48 -1.76 -2.71 13.83
CA ARG A 48 -0.39 -2.43 14.28
C ARG A 48 -0.15 -3.22 15.57
N PRO A 49 1.01 -3.86 15.75
CA PRO A 49 1.37 -4.43 17.05
C PRO A 49 1.40 -3.31 18.10
N GLU A 50 0.93 -3.60 19.32
CA GLU A 50 1.04 -2.70 20.47
C GLU A 50 2.51 -2.66 20.94
N SER A 51 3.36 -1.97 20.19
CA SER A 51 4.75 -1.73 20.57
C SER A 51 4.87 -0.36 21.25
N SER A 52 5.47 -0.31 22.43
CA SER A 52 5.75 0.92 23.21
C SER A 52 6.76 1.88 22.55
N PHE A 53 7.43 1.45 21.48
CA PHE A 53 8.32 2.30 20.70
C PHE A 53 7.65 2.76 19.41
N ASN A 54 7.31 4.04 19.35
CA ASN A 54 6.91 4.72 18.13
C ASN A 54 8.13 4.79 17.21
N PHE A 55 8.29 3.81 16.32
CA PHE A 55 9.11 4.01 15.14
C PHE A 55 8.30 4.83 14.14
N LEU A 56 8.41 6.16 14.27
CA LEU A 56 8.17 7.20 13.28
C LEU A 56 9.13 8.35 13.57
#